data_AF-A0A661MA92-F1
#
_entry.id   AF-A0A661MA92-F1
#
_cell.length_a   1.000
_cell.length_b   1.000
_cell.length_c   1.000
_cell.angle_alpha   90.00
_cell.angle_beta   90.00
_cell.angle_gamma   90.00
#
_symmetry.space_group_name_H-M   'P 1'
#
loop_
_entity.id
_entity.type
_entity.pdbx_description
1 polymer ?
#
loop_
_entity_poly.entity_id
_entity_poly.type
_entity_poly.pdbx_seq_one_letter_code
_entity_poly.pdbx_strand_id
1 'polypeptide(L)'
;MAQPYIGGQAVIEGVMMRAPACLTVAVRRPDGTIALREGPYRSTWSKKLWKLPGFRGVAMLVESMTMGFSALQFSAEQQMT
;
A
#
# COMPACT_ATOMS: atom_id res chain seq x y z
N MET A 1 13.34 -15.58 -15.71
CA MET A 1 13.03 -14.40 -14.88
C MET A 1 11.74 -14.69 -14.12
N ALA A 2 11.74 -14.62 -12.79
CA ALA A 2 10.49 -14.76 -12.02
C ALA A 2 9.64 -13.51 -12.22
N GLN A 3 8.35 -13.68 -12.54
CA GLN A 3 7.41 -12.56 -12.69
C GLN A 3 7.24 -11.85 -11.34
N PRO A 4 7.45 -10.52 -11.26
CA PRO A 4 7.25 -9.81 -10.01
C PRO A 4 5.76 -9.85 -9.61
N TYR A 5 5.49 -10.21 -8.36
CA TYR A 5 4.12 -10.17 -7.84
C TYR A 5 3.70 -8.71 -7.65
N ILE A 6 2.80 -8.25 -8.51
CA ILE A 6 2.20 -6.92 -8.46
C ILE A 6 0.74 -7.11 -8.01
N GLY A 7 0.35 -6.33 -7.00
CA GLY A 7 -1.02 -6.30 -6.53
C GLY A 7 -1.47 -4.87 -6.29
N GLY A 8 -2.74 -4.69 -5.97
CA GLY A 8 -3.27 -3.36 -5.70
C GLY A 8 -4.54 -3.37 -4.87
N GLN A 9 -4.97 -2.18 -4.50
CA GLN A 9 -6.22 -1.93 -3.80
C GLN A 9 -6.90 -0.71 -4.43
N ALA A 10 -8.22 -0.73 -4.54
CA ALA A 10 -8.98 0.47 -4.86
C ALA A 10 -8.98 1.43 -3.66
N VAL A 11 -8.80 2.72 -3.93
CA VAL A 11 -8.91 3.79 -2.94
C VAL A 11 -9.91 4.85 -3.43
N ILE A 12 -10.19 5.86 -2.62
CA ILE A 12 -11.18 6.88 -2.96
C ILE A 12 -10.69 7.65 -4.18
N GLU A 13 -11.47 7.65 -5.27
CA GLU A 13 -11.14 8.32 -6.53
C GLU A 13 -9.73 7.98 -7.07
N GLY A 14 -9.26 6.75 -6.82
CA GLY A 14 -7.88 6.39 -7.10
C GLY A 14 -7.57 4.91 -6.99
N VAL A 15 -6.29 4.59 -7.20
CA VAL A 15 -5.75 3.23 -7.12
C VAL A 15 -4.42 3.20 -6.36
N MET A 16 -4.24 2.17 -5.54
CA MET A 16 -2.96 1.80 -4.94
C MET A 16 -2.39 0.58 -5.66
N MET A 17 -1.13 0.65 -6.08
CA MET A 17 -0.36 -0.47 -6.61
C MET A 17 0.83 -0.78 -5.70
N ARG A 18 1.12 -2.06 -5.50
CA ARG A 18 2.24 -2.58 -4.72
C ARG A 18 3.05 -3.54 -5.57
N ALA A 19 4.33 -3.25 -5.70
CA ALA A 19 5.34 -4.17 -6.22
C ALA A 19 6.28 -4.62 -5.08
N PRO A 20 7.19 -5.57 -5.31
CA PRO A 20 8.07 -6.09 -4.25
C PRO A 20 8.93 -5.04 -3.54
N ALA A 21 9.25 -3.91 -4.18
CA ALA A 21 10.12 -2.86 -3.64
C ALA A 21 9.49 -1.46 -3.59
N CYS A 22 8.29 -1.28 -4.13
CA CYS A 22 7.64 0.03 -4.20
C CYS A 22 6.13 -0.07 -3.96
N LEU A 23 5.58 1.02 -3.45
CA LEU A 23 4.14 1.24 -3.30
C LEU A 23 3.81 2.61 -3.86
N THR A 24 2.78 2.67 -4.70
CA THR A 24 2.34 3.89 -5.36
C THR A 24 0.83 4.04 -5.20
N VAL A 25 0.39 5.24 -4.84
CA VAL A 25 -1.03 5.60 -4.76
C VAL A 25 -1.28 6.78 -5.70
N ALA A 26 -2.21 6.62 -6.64
CA ALA A 26 -2.65 7.67 -7.55
C ALA A 26 -4.11 8.01 -7.26
N VAL A 27 -4.42 9.29 -7.07
CA VAL A 27 -5.75 9.79 -6.70
C VAL A 27 -6.10 10.99 -7.56
N ARG A 28 -7.32 11.05 -8.08
CA ARG A 28 -7.84 12.22 -8.80
C ARG A 28 -8.37 13.24 -7.80
N ARG A 29 -7.84 14.46 -7.78
CA ARG A 29 -8.35 15.56 -6.94
C ARG A 29 -9.63 16.17 -7.52
N PRO A 30 -10.42 16.90 -6.71
CA PRO A 30 -11.61 17.62 -7.18
C PRO A 30 -11.32 18.65 -8.29
N ASP A 31 -10.12 19.24 -8.29
CA ASP A 31 -9.64 20.16 -9.34
C ASP A 31 -9.34 19.46 -10.69
N GLY A 32 -9.47 18.12 -10.75
CA GLY A 32 -9.22 17.30 -11.92
C GLY A 32 -7.76 16.86 -12.08
N THR A 33 -6.84 17.33 -11.24
CA THR A 33 -5.43 16.92 -11.24
C THR A 33 -5.24 15.54 -10.62
N ILE A 34 -4.08 14.91 -10.84
CA ILE A 34 -3.73 13.61 -10.22
C ILE A 34 -2.67 13.85 -9.15
N ALA A 35 -3.00 13.46 -7.92
CA ALA A 35 -2.07 13.34 -6.81
C ALA A 35 -1.37 11.99 -6.87
N LEU A 36 -0.04 11.98 -6.77
CA LEU A 36 0.75 10.76 -6.75
C LEU A 36 1.56 10.69 -5.46
N ARG A 37 1.49 9.55 -4.78
CA ARG A 37 2.34 9.23 -3.64
C ARG A 37 3.12 7.97 -3.95
N GLU A 38 4.42 8.13 -4.17
CA GLU A 38 5.36 7.03 -4.37
C GLU A 38 6.19 6.84 -3.11
N GLY A 39 6.40 5.59 -2.69
CA GLY A 39 7.21 5.27 -1.53
C GLY A 39 7.95 3.94 -1.69
N PRO A 40 9.19 3.83 -1.16
CA PRO A 40 9.86 2.55 -1.09
C PRO A 40 9.10 1.62 -0.14
N TYR A 41 8.76 0.42 -0.61
CA TYR A 41 8.18 -0.61 0.23
C TYR A 41 9.31 -1.52 0.74
N ARG A 42 9.64 -1.42 2.02
CA ARG A 42 10.47 -2.39 2.72
C ARG A 42 9.62 -3.08 3.75
N SER A 43 9.43 -4.39 3.60
CA SER A 43 8.75 -5.17 4.63
C SER A 43 9.58 -5.12 5.91
N THR A 44 9.04 -4.46 6.94
CA THR A 44 9.67 -4.25 8.25
C THR A 44 9.71 -5.53 9.08
N TRP A 45 8.99 -6.58 8.65
CA TRP A 45 8.84 -7.85 9.34
C TRP A 45 9.90 -8.92 8.98
N SER A 46 11.08 -8.51 8.49
CA SER A 46 12.16 -9.45 8.16
C SER A 46 12.79 -10.15 9.39
N LYS A 47 12.38 -9.81 10.61
CA LYS A 47 12.89 -10.42 11.85
C LYS A 47 12.37 -11.85 12.02
N LYS A 48 13.32 -12.79 12.21
CA LYS A 48 13.20 -14.26 12.33
C LYS A 48 12.03 -14.76 13.21
N LEU A 49 11.56 -13.94 14.16
CA LEU A 49 10.47 -14.24 15.09
C LEU A 49 9.07 -14.29 14.44
N TRP A 50 8.84 -13.56 13.34
CA TRP A 50 7.53 -13.49 12.67
C TRP A 50 7.32 -14.57 11.60
N LYS A 51 8.22 -15.55 11.53
CA LYS A 51 8.16 -16.68 10.58
C LYS A 51 7.40 -17.91 11.11
N LEU A 52 6.95 -17.90 12.37
CA LEU A 52 6.10 -18.96 12.94
C LEU A 52 4.74 -18.98 12.21
N PRO A 53 4.20 -20.16 11.84
CA PRO A 53 3.06 -20.28 10.92
C PRO A 53 1.78 -19.55 11.38
N GLY A 54 1.57 -19.37 12.68
CA GLY A 54 0.47 -18.55 13.22
C GLY A 54 0.74 -17.04 13.19
N PHE A 55 1.91 -16.62 13.71
CA PHE A 55 2.28 -15.20 13.79
C PHE A 55 2.56 -14.57 12.42
N ARG A 56 2.97 -15.39 11.43
CA ARG A 56 3.22 -14.93 10.05
C ARG A 56 1.97 -14.36 9.41
N GLY A 57 0.82 -15.00 9.61
CA GLY A 57 -0.47 -14.53 9.07
C GLY A 57 -0.86 -13.18 9.67
N VAL A 58 -0.76 -13.04 10.99
CA VAL A 58 -1.06 -11.80 11.70
C VAL A 58 -0.11 -10.67 11.26
N ALA A 59 1.19 -10.94 11.11
CA ALA A 59 2.17 -9.97 10.57
C ALA A 59 1.71 -9.40 9.23
N MET A 60 1.39 -10.30 8.30
CA MET A 60 1.01 -9.92 6.93
C MET A 60 -0.32 -9.18 6.89
N LEU A 61 -1.26 -9.55 7.76
CA LEU A 61 -2.53 -8.85 7.89
C LEU A 61 -2.33 -7.44 8.41
N VAL A 62 -1.60 -7.26 9.50
CA VAL A 62 -1.30 -5.95 10.09
C VAL A 62 -0.55 -5.06 9.09
N GLU A 63 0.47 -5.61 8.42
CA GLU A 63 1.21 -4.89 7.38
C GLU A 63 0.30 -4.46 6.22
N SER A 64 -0.53 -5.36 5.71
CA SER A 64 -1.47 -5.04 4.61
C SER A 64 -2.50 -4.00 5.03
N MET A 65 -3.02 -4.11 6.26
CA MET A 65 -4.01 -3.20 6.81
C MET A 65 -3.43 -1.80 7.04
N THR A 66 -2.22 -1.70 7.61
CA THR A 66 -1.55 -0.39 7.79
C THR A 66 -1.26 0.31 6.47
N MET A 67 -0.82 -0.43 5.44
CA MET A 67 -0.66 0.12 4.09
C MET A 67 -1.99 0.58 3.48
N GLY A 68 -3.01 -0.28 3.53
CA GLY A 68 -4.33 0.02 2.98
C GLY A 68 -4.96 1.24 3.64
N PHE A 69 -4.90 1.35 4.97
CA PHE A 69 -5.36 2.53 5.70
C PHE A 69 -4.57 3.78 5.34
N SER A 70 -3.24 3.70 5.22
CA SER A 70 -2.44 4.86 4.82
C SER A 70 -2.78 5.34 3.41
N ALA A 71 -3.08 4.41 2.48
CA ALA A 71 -3.50 4.76 1.13
C ALA A 71 -4.91 5.38 1.10
N LEU A 72 -5.85 4.82 1.89
CA LEU A 72 -7.19 5.39 2.05
C LEU A 72 -7.16 6.78 2.67
N GLN A 73 -6.39 6.96 3.73
CA GLN A 73 -6.22 8.26 4.37
C GLN A 73 -5.62 9.30 3.41
N PHE A 74 -4.56 8.94 2.68
CA PHE A 74 -4.01 9.81 1.65
C PHE A 74 -5.07 10.18 0.59
N SER A 75 -5.85 9.21 0.12
CA SER A 75 -6.90 9.48 -0.86
C SER A 75 -7.99 10.42 -0.33
N ALA A 76 -8.39 10.26 0.93
CA ALA A 76 -9.36 11.13 1.58
C ALA A 76 -8.81 12.56 1.74
N GLU A 77 -7.57 12.71 2.19
CA GLU A 77 -6.91 14.02 2.33
C GLU A 77 -6.84 14.78 0.99
N GLN A 78 -6.51 14.06 -0.10
CA GLN A 78 -6.47 14.66 -1.44
C GLN A 78 -7.86 14.96 -2.03
N GLN A 79 -8.94 14.34 -1.55
CA GLN A 79 -10.31 14.70 -1.94
C GLN A 79 -10.82 15.97 -1.27
N MET A 80 -10.25 16.34 -0.13
CA MET A 80 -10.67 17.53 0.63
C MET A 80 -9.91 18.79 0.20
N THR A 81 -8.89 18.64 -0.64
CA THR A 81 -8.04 19.72 -1.16
C THR A 81 -8.38 20.02 -2.60
#